data_AF-A0A937BNB4-F1
#
_entry.id   AF-A0A937BNB4-F1
#
_cell.length_a   1.000
_cell.length_b   1.000
_cell.length_c   1.000
_cell.angle_alpha   90.00
_cell.angle_beta   90.00
_cell.angle_gamma   90.00
#
_symmetry.space_group_name_H-M   'P 1'
#
loop_
_entity.id
_entity.type
_entity.pdbx_description
1 polymer ?
#
loop_
_entity_poly.entity_id
_entity_poly.type
_entity_poly.pdbx_seq_one_letter_code
_entity_poly.pdbx_strand_id
1 'polypeptide(L)' 'MSLARKRRMGLEIHRLLSKTAGKTLGFDEAWIIVQEVPDGNWTADGKILQLKDLTAFVGLKLPAKPDDKKT' A
#
# COMPACT_ATOMS: atom_id res chain seq x y z
N MET A 1 8.51 -6.28 7.14
CA MET A 1 7.90 -7.03 6.01
C MET A 1 8.94 -7.91 5.30
N SER A 2 8.58 -8.88 4.44
CA SER A 2 9.60 -9.69 3.70
C SER A 2 10.16 -8.96 2.47
N LEU A 3 11.43 -9.21 2.13
CA LEU A 3 12.09 -8.65 0.94
C LEU A 3 11.33 -8.97 -0.36
N ALA A 4 10.78 -10.17 -0.47
CA ALA A 4 9.97 -10.59 -1.62
C ALA A 4 8.74 -9.70 -1.82
N ARG A 5 8.10 -9.25 -0.74
CA ARG A 5 6.94 -8.34 -0.83
C ARG A 5 7.34 -6.95 -1.32
N LYS A 6 8.45 -6.38 -0.82
CA LYS A 6 8.97 -5.09 -1.30
C LYS A 6 9.30 -5.11 -2.78
N ARG A 7 9.92 -6.21 -3.26
CA ARG A 7 10.22 -6.39 -4.70
C ARG A 7 8.95 -6.41 -5.55
N ARG A 8 7.93 -7.17 -5.15
CA ARG A 8 6.64 -7.19 -5.86
C ARG A 8 5.98 -5.81 -5.91
N MET A 9 6.00 -5.06 -4.80
CA MET A 9 5.47 -3.69 -4.77
C MET A 9 6.25 -2.76 -5.70
N GLY A 10 7.58 -2.82 -5.67
CA GLY A 10 8.42 -2.00 -6.55
C GLY A 10 8.16 -2.27 -8.03
N LEU A 11 8.00 -3.53 -8.42
CA LEU A 11 7.64 -3.91 -9.79
C LEU A 11 6.28 -3.34 -10.23
N GLU A 12 5.27 -3.42 -9.36
CA GLU A 12 3.94 -2.89 -9.68
C GLU A 12 3.95 -1.36 -9.80
N ILE A 13 4.69 -0.67 -8.92
CA ILE A 13 4.87 0.79 -9.00
C ILE A 13 5.58 1.15 -10.32
N HIS A 14 6.65 0.44 -10.69
CA HIS A 14 7.36 0.67 -11.96
C HIS A 14 6.43 0.50 -13.18
N ARG A 15 5.59 -0.54 -13.16
CA ARG A 15 4.59 -0.77 -14.19
C ARG A 15 3.60 0.38 -14.31
N LEU A 16 3.09 0.90 -13.19
CA LEU A 16 2.15 2.04 -13.17
C LEU A 16 2.81 3.32 -13.68
N LEU A 17 4.05 3.60 -13.27
CA LEU A 17 4.80 4.75 -13.74
C LEU A 17 5.07 4.67 -15.25
N SER A 18 5.49 3.50 -15.74
CA SER A 18 5.71 3.26 -17.17
C SER A 18 4.44 3.45 -17.99
N LYS A 19 3.30 2.93 -17.51
CA LYS A 19 2.00 3.14 -18.16
C LYS A 19 1.63 4.62 -18.22
N THR A 20 1.85 5.36 -17.13
CA THR A 20 1.52 6.79 -17.04
C THR A 20 2.42 7.63 -17.95
N ALA A 21 3.70 7.26 -18.06
CA ALA A 21 4.66 7.90 -18.96
C ALA A 21 4.43 7.56 -20.44
N GLY A 22 3.56 6.59 -20.76
CA GLY A 22 3.34 6.10 -22.12
C GLY A 22 4.53 5.34 -22.71
N LYS A 23 5.54 4.99 -21.90
CA LYS A 23 6.72 4.23 -22.31
C LYS A 23 7.26 3.40 -21.16
N THR A 24 7.98 2.32 -21.46
CA THR A 24 8.74 1.59 -20.44
C THR A 24 9.87 2.47 -19.92
N LEU A 25 9.87 2.74 -18.61
CA LEU A 25 10.93 3.52 -17.97
C LEU A 25 12.18 2.68 -17.77
N GLY A 26 13.34 3.26 -18.08
CA GLY A 26 14.64 2.72 -17.68
C GLY A 26 14.78 2.64 -16.15
N PHE A 27 15.74 1.83 -15.68
CA PHE A 27 16.01 1.72 -14.24
C PHE A 27 16.54 3.03 -13.63
N ASP A 28 17.18 3.87 -14.44
CA ASP A 28 17.66 5.20 -14.10
C ASP A 28 16.55 6.28 -14.12
N GLU A 29 15.48 6.05 -14.87
CA GLU A 29 14.32 6.95 -14.95
C GLU A 29 13.32 6.77 -13.80
N ALA A 30 13.37 5.64 -13.07
CA ALA A 30 12.42 5.32 -12.00
C ALA A 30 13.09 4.65 -10.80
N TRP A 31 13.56 5.46 -9.84
CA TRP A 31 14.14 4.98 -8.59
C TRP A 31 13.05 4.81 -7.52
N ILE A 32 12.72 3.57 -7.20
CA ILE A 32 11.64 3.22 -6.27
C ILE A 32 12.23 2.70 -4.96
N ILE A 33 11.97 3.42 -3.87
CA ILE A 33 12.38 3.05 -2.51
C ILE A 33 11.12 2.82 -1.68
N VAL A 34 11.02 1.62 -1.08
CA VAL A 34 9.91 1.27 -0.17
C VAL A 34 10.41 1.30 1.27
N GLN A 35 10.06 2.38 1.98
CA GLN A 35 10.35 2.55 3.40
C GLN A 35 9.15 2.14 4.25
N GLU A 36 9.40 1.38 5.30
CA GLU A 36 8.39 1.05 6.30
C GLU A 36 8.47 2.11 7.40
N VAL A 37 7.34 2.75 7.69
CA VAL A 37 7.21 3.67 8.83
C VAL A 37 6.47 2.90 9.94
N PRO A 38 7.02 2.86 11.17
CA PRO A 38 6.32 2.26 12.29
C PRO A 38 4.96 2.90 12.52
N ASP A 39 4.00 2.11 13.01
CA ASP A 39 2.68 2.63 13.36
C ASP A 39 2.79 3.72 14.43
N GLY A 40 2.02 4.80 14.30
CA GLY A 40 2.11 5.98 15.18
C GLY A 40 3.32 6.90 14.95
N ASN A 41 4.27 6.56 14.05
CA ASN A 41 5.41 7.42 13.72
C ASN A 41 5.16 8.30 12.48
N TRP A 42 3.91 8.63 12.21
CA TRP A 42 3.52 9.51 11.11
C TRP A 42 2.35 10.38 11.53
N THR A 43 2.31 11.60 10.97
CA THR A 43 1.25 12.58 11.25
C THR A 43 0.63 13.04 9.95
N ALA A 44 -0.68 13.30 9.97
CA ALA A 44 -1.39 13.98 8.91
C ALA A 44 -2.44 14.89 9.54
N ASP A 45 -2.59 16.11 9.00
CA ASP A 45 -3.55 17.11 9.52
C ASP A 45 -3.42 17.35 11.04
N GLY A 46 -2.17 17.45 11.52
CA GLY A 46 -1.86 17.71 12.93
C GLY A 46 -2.13 16.55 13.90
N LYS A 47 -2.54 15.37 13.41
CA LYS A 47 -2.84 14.19 14.24
C LYS A 47 -1.83 13.09 13.99
N ILE A 48 -1.44 12.39 15.05
CA ILE A 48 -0.73 11.12 14.94
C ILE A 48 -1.72 10.08 14.44
N LEU A 49 -1.39 9.45 13.30
CA LEU A 49 -2.22 8.41 12.72
C LEU A 49 -1.75 7.03 13.16
N GLN A 50 -2.69 6.20 13.56
CA GLN A 50 -2.47 4.78 13.80
C GLN A 50 -3.16 3.95 12.70
N LEU A 51 -2.72 2.72 12.49
CA LEU A 51 -3.32 1.81 11.50
C LEU A 51 -4.82 1.59 11.76
N LYS A 52 -5.25 1.64 13.02
CA LYS A 52 -6.67 1.57 13.42
C LYS A 52 -7.49 2.78 12.94
N ASP A 53 -6.86 3.92 12.70
CA ASP A 53 -7.53 5.12 12.20
C ASP A 53 -7.67 5.03 10.67
N LEU A 54 -6.76 4.30 10.01
CA LEU A 54 -6.83 4.02 8.57
C LEU A 54 -8.04 3.15 8.21
N THR A 55 -8.41 2.18 9.05
CA THR A 55 -9.59 1.34 8.81
C THR A 55 -10.90 2.13 8.89
N ALA A 56 -10.95 3.18 9.73
CA ALA A 56 -12.05 4.12 9.78
C ALA A 56 -12.09 5.04 8.54
N PHE A 57 -10.93 5.39 8.00
CA PHE A 57 -10.80 6.28 6.84
C PHE A 57 -11.06 5.59 5.48
N VAL A 58 -10.64 4.33 5.32
CA VAL A 58 -10.68 3.61 4.03
C VAL A 58 -12.04 2.94 3.75
N GLY A 59 -13.00 3.01 4.68
CA GLY A 59 -14.40 2.66 4.40
C GLY A 59 -14.63 1.24 3.89
N LEU A 60 -13.81 0.26 4.32
CA LEU A 60 -13.98 -1.13 3.91
C LEU A 60 -15.18 -1.75 4.66
N LYS A 61 -16.34 -1.83 4.00
CA LYS A 61 -17.22 -3.00 4.17
C LYS A 61 -16.39 -4.22 3.79
N LEU A 62 -15.86 -4.92 4.79
CA LEU A 62 -15.24 -6.24 4.60
C LEU A 62 -16.29 -7.15 3.91
N PRO A 63 -15.92 -7.94 2.88
CA PRO A 63 -16.85 -8.92 2.33
C PRO A 63 -17.20 -9.92 3.45
N ALA A 64 -18.50 -10.12 3.67
CA ALA A 64 -18.98 -11.11 4.64
C ALA A 64 -18.43 -12.49 4.24
N LYS A 65 -17.75 -13.18 5.15
CA LYS A 65 -17.47 -14.60 4.98
C LYS A 65 -18.78 -15.36 5.15
N PRO A 66 -19.25 -16.15 4.18
CA PRO A 66 -20.35 -17.06 4.42
C PRO A 66 -19.76 -18.38 4.93
N ASP A 67 -19.44 -18.44 6.21
CA ASP A 67 -19.26 -19.72 6.94
C ASP A 67 -19.78 -19.64 8.38
N ASP A 68 -20.75 -18.74 8.63
CA ASP A 68 -21.49 -18.69 9.90
C ASP A 68 -23.00 -18.69 9.63
N LYS A 69 -23.50 -19.82 9.13
CA LYS A 69 -24.83 -20.33 9.50
C LYS A 69 -24.75 -21.82 9.76
N LYS A 70 -24.29 -22.15 10.96
CA LYS A 70 -24.63 -23.41 11.63
C LYS A 70 -26.00 -23.21 12.27
N THR A 71 -27.07 -23.61 11.59
CA THR A 71 -28.31 -24.22 12.12
C THR A 71 -29.31 -24.44 11.01
#